data_AF-A0A1G8HFJ2-F1
#
_entry.id   AF-A0A1G8HFJ2-F1
#
_cell.length_a   1.000
_cell.length_b   1.000
_cell.length_c   1.000
_cell.angle_alpha   90.00
_cell.angle_beta   90.00
_cell.angle_gamma   90.00
#
_symmetry.space_group_name_H-M   'P 1'
#
loop_
_entity.id
_entity.type
_entity.pdbx_description
1 polymer ?
#
loop_
_entity_poly.entity_id
_entity_poly.type
_entity_poly.pdbx_seq_one_letter_code
_entity_poly.pdbx_strand_id
1 'polypeptide(L)'
;MKKTGFLIALFVFLSFAGCSESTEGLNPTPLEEESIVISEELTFTVTPKGERKVEAVLANESDIEMEHGHFIYLEKKINGVWYQIPEIVGYADESITILPGEEFTVLVDLNNWPKTEKGTFRMYKILSEPGKPFYESAVYSVSNEFEMKK
;
A
#
# COMPACT_ATOMS: atom_id res chain seq x y z
N MET A 1 -48.53 -27.63 -40.34
CA MET A 1 -47.04 -27.64 -40.38
C MET A 1 -46.52 -26.45 -39.59
N LYS A 2 -45.64 -26.73 -38.60
CA LYS A 2 -44.75 -25.82 -37.86
C LYS A 2 -45.39 -24.79 -36.91
N LYS A 3 -44.89 -24.51 -35.72
CA LYS A 3 -43.97 -25.18 -34.78
C LYS A 3 -44.14 -24.43 -33.44
N THR A 4 -44.08 -25.20 -32.36
CA THR A 4 -43.80 -24.86 -30.96
C THR A 4 -42.85 -23.67 -30.73
N GLY A 5 -43.01 -22.94 -29.61
CA GLY A 5 -42.00 -22.00 -29.12
C GLY A 5 -42.40 -21.19 -27.88
N PHE A 6 -42.31 -21.81 -26.72
CA PHE A 6 -42.40 -21.22 -25.38
C PHE A 6 -41.11 -20.43 -25.06
N LEU A 7 -41.17 -19.25 -24.43
CA LEU A 7 -40.03 -18.76 -23.65
C LEU A 7 -40.50 -17.78 -22.56
N ILE A 8 -40.55 -18.30 -21.33
CA ILE A 8 -40.64 -17.54 -20.09
C ILE A 8 -39.28 -16.86 -19.87
N ALA A 9 -39.25 -15.53 -19.89
CA ALA A 9 -38.08 -14.76 -19.47
C ALA A 9 -38.04 -14.71 -17.93
N LEU A 10 -37.29 -15.64 -17.33
CA LEU A 10 -36.97 -15.63 -15.90
C LEU A 10 -35.87 -14.59 -15.66
N PHE A 11 -36.25 -13.40 -15.18
CA PHE A 11 -35.30 -12.40 -14.68
C PHE A 11 -34.73 -12.90 -13.35
N VAL A 12 -33.56 -13.55 -13.40
CA VAL A 12 -32.80 -13.91 -12.20
C VAL A 12 -32.13 -12.65 -11.68
N PHE A 13 -32.72 -12.02 -10.66
CA PHE A 13 -32.02 -11.06 -9.80
C PHE A 13 -31.00 -11.83 -8.95
N LEU A 14 -29.79 -12.00 -9.48
CA LEU A 14 -28.61 -12.41 -8.71
C LEU A 14 -28.30 -11.28 -7.72
N SER A 15 -28.86 -11.40 -6.53
CA SER A 15 -28.48 -10.57 -5.38
C SER A 15 -27.08 -11.00 -4.98
N PHE A 16 -26.05 -10.27 -5.42
CA PHE A 16 -24.71 -10.37 -4.86
C PHE A 16 -24.79 -9.88 -3.41
N ALA A 17 -25.12 -10.77 -2.48
CA ALA A 17 -24.74 -10.61 -1.09
C ALA A 17 -23.22 -10.82 -1.01
N GLY A 18 -22.45 -9.89 -1.59
CA GLY A 18 -21.03 -9.80 -1.33
C GLY A 18 -20.88 -9.40 0.12
N CYS A 19 -20.23 -10.23 0.93
CA CYS A 19 -19.64 -9.78 2.19
C CYS A 19 -18.72 -8.60 1.83
N SER A 20 -19.22 -7.38 1.95
CA SER A 20 -18.40 -6.18 1.77
C SER A 20 -17.48 -6.12 2.98
N GLU A 21 -16.19 -6.26 2.75
CA GLU A 21 -15.19 -6.02 3.78
C GLU A 21 -15.36 -4.60 4.33
N SER A 22 -15.35 -4.46 5.67
CA SER A 22 -15.67 -3.20 6.34
C SER A 22 -14.52 -2.20 6.23
N THR A 23 -14.84 -1.01 5.71
CA THR A 23 -13.94 0.15 5.65
C THR A 23 -14.00 1.02 6.92
N GLU A 24 -14.74 0.61 7.95
CA GLU A 24 -14.90 1.40 9.19
C GLU A 24 -13.54 1.71 9.84
N GLY A 25 -13.28 2.99 10.11
CA GLY A 25 -12.01 3.44 10.70
C GLY A 25 -10.82 3.46 9.74
N LEU A 26 -11.03 3.28 8.43
CA LEU A 26 -9.99 3.44 7.41
C LEU A 26 -10.21 4.73 6.62
N ASN A 27 -9.11 5.36 6.19
CA ASN A 27 -9.13 6.53 5.33
C ASN A 27 -8.72 6.15 3.90
N PRO A 28 -9.25 6.81 2.85
CA PRO A 28 -8.73 6.65 1.49
C PRO A 28 -7.22 6.95 1.41
N THR A 29 -6.55 6.36 0.42
CA THR A 29 -5.11 6.59 0.19
C THR A 29 -4.79 8.08 -0.05
N PRO A 30 -3.75 8.64 0.57
CA PRO A 30 -3.25 9.96 0.21
C PRO A 30 -2.39 9.93 -1.05
N LEU A 31 -1.97 8.75 -1.54
CA LEU A 31 -1.10 8.62 -2.72
C LEU A 31 -1.81 8.97 -4.03
N GLU A 32 -3.13 9.09 -4.02
CA GLU A 32 -3.93 9.55 -5.15
C GLU A 32 -4.09 11.09 -5.16
N GLU A 33 -3.52 11.81 -4.18
CA GLU A 33 -3.48 13.27 -4.18
C GLU A 33 -2.47 13.81 -5.21
N GLU A 34 -2.83 14.88 -5.92
CA GLU A 34 -2.04 15.46 -7.03
C GLU A 34 -0.63 15.92 -6.63
N SER A 35 -0.35 16.08 -5.34
CA SER A 35 0.93 16.55 -4.81
C SER A 35 1.98 15.45 -4.62
N ILE A 36 1.61 14.17 -4.73
CA ILE A 36 2.54 13.05 -4.53
C ILE A 36 2.90 12.41 -5.87
N VAL A 37 4.15 12.58 -6.29
CA VAL A 37 4.77 11.94 -7.45
C VAL A 37 5.25 10.55 -7.05
N ILE A 38 5.13 9.56 -7.93
CA ILE A 38 5.77 8.25 -7.72
C ILE A 38 7.17 8.32 -8.32
N SER A 39 8.21 8.03 -7.52
CA SER A 39 9.58 8.04 -8.02
C SER A 39 9.86 6.80 -8.89
N GLU A 40 10.54 7.00 -10.03
CA GLU A 40 11.04 5.91 -10.88
C GLU A 40 12.49 5.51 -10.54
N GLU A 41 13.20 6.34 -9.76
CA GLU A 41 14.64 6.17 -9.46
C GLU A 41 14.90 5.66 -8.04
N LEU A 42 13.84 5.49 -7.25
CA LEU A 42 13.89 4.78 -5.99
C LEU A 42 12.99 3.57 -6.05
N THR A 43 13.44 2.49 -5.43
CA THR A 43 12.66 1.25 -5.37
C THR A 43 12.29 0.93 -3.93
N PHE A 44 11.07 0.44 -3.77
CA PHE A 44 10.61 -0.13 -2.51
C PHE A 44 10.07 -1.50 -2.81
N THR A 45 10.70 -2.51 -2.22
CA THR A 45 10.41 -3.92 -2.45
C THR A 45 9.94 -4.54 -1.16
N VAL A 46 8.83 -5.29 -1.21
CA VAL A 46 8.23 -5.88 -0.01
C VAL A 46 8.08 -7.38 -0.23
N THR A 47 8.79 -8.16 0.56
CA THR A 47 8.81 -9.61 0.47
C THR A 47 8.21 -10.23 1.72
N PRO A 48 7.12 -11.02 1.62
CA PRO A 48 6.61 -11.79 2.75
C PRO A 48 7.66 -12.77 3.31
N LYS A 49 7.87 -12.78 4.62
CA LYS A 49 8.85 -13.64 5.31
C LYS A 49 8.24 -14.60 6.34
N GLY A 50 6.93 -14.58 6.52
CA GLY A 50 6.23 -15.49 7.43
C GLY A 50 4.80 -15.02 7.72
N GLU A 51 4.18 -15.63 8.71
CA GLU A 51 2.88 -15.18 9.23
C GLU A 51 3.05 -13.78 9.82
N ARG A 52 2.45 -12.80 9.14
CA ARG A 52 2.41 -11.38 9.55
C ARG A 52 3.78 -10.67 9.61
N LYS A 53 4.75 -11.12 8.80
CA LYS A 53 6.05 -10.44 8.66
C LYS A 53 6.41 -10.22 7.21
N VAL A 54 6.93 -9.03 6.91
CA VAL A 54 7.49 -8.69 5.61
C VAL A 54 8.87 -8.08 5.77
N GLU A 55 9.76 -8.36 4.84
CA GLU A 55 11.01 -7.62 4.66
C GLU A 55 10.75 -6.54 3.63
N ALA A 56 10.95 -5.28 4.02
CA ALA A 56 10.87 -4.14 3.14
C ALA A 56 12.27 -3.60 2.87
N VAL A 57 12.59 -3.38 1.61
CA VAL A 57 13.88 -2.85 1.15
C VAL A 57 13.61 -1.57 0.38
N LEU A 58 14.11 -0.45 0.89
CA LEU A 58 14.19 0.83 0.18
C LEU A 58 15.57 0.93 -0.45
N ALA A 59 15.65 1.13 -1.76
CA ALA A 59 16.92 1.37 -2.46
C ALA A 59 16.87 2.72 -3.19
N ASN A 60 18.00 3.42 -3.16
CA ASN A 60 18.18 4.66 -3.90
C ASN A 60 19.03 4.39 -5.14
N GLU A 61 18.40 4.29 -6.30
CA GLU A 61 19.07 4.04 -7.59
C GLU A 61 19.36 5.34 -8.35
N SER A 62 19.00 6.50 -7.77
CA SER A 62 19.30 7.82 -8.32
C SER A 62 20.76 8.25 -8.09
N ASP A 63 21.14 9.40 -8.64
CA ASP A 63 22.44 10.02 -8.44
C ASP A 63 22.48 11.06 -7.31
N ILE A 64 21.35 11.26 -6.60
CA ILE A 64 21.21 12.19 -5.47
C ILE A 64 20.85 11.47 -4.18
N GLU A 65 21.25 12.03 -3.04
CA GLU A 65 20.74 11.58 -1.76
C GLU A 65 19.26 11.96 -1.62
N MET A 66 18.51 11.19 -0.82
CA MET A 66 17.09 11.44 -0.58
C MET A 66 16.79 11.38 0.91
N GLU A 67 15.87 12.23 1.36
CA GLU A 67 15.33 12.15 2.71
C GLU A 67 14.04 11.33 2.72
N HIS A 68 13.81 10.54 3.77
CA HIS A 68 12.59 9.77 3.94
C HIS A 68 12.00 9.94 5.33
N GLY A 69 10.67 9.87 5.41
CA GLY A 69 9.96 9.96 6.68
C GLY A 69 10.29 8.79 7.61
N HIS A 70 10.02 9.00 8.90
CA HIS A 70 10.18 7.98 9.94
C HIS A 70 9.23 6.79 9.78
N PHE A 71 8.07 7.03 9.18
CA PHE A 71 6.98 6.06 9.10
C PHE A 71 7.05 5.23 7.83
N ILE A 72 6.69 3.97 7.98
CA ILE A 72 6.27 3.09 6.88
C ILE A 72 4.75 3.06 6.93
N TYR A 73 4.11 3.19 5.78
CA TYR A 73 2.66 3.20 5.69
C TYR A 73 2.15 1.91 5.06
N LEU A 74 0.97 1.47 5.51
CA LEU A 74 0.31 0.28 5.01
C LEU A 74 -1.11 0.60 4.54
N GLU A 75 -1.46 0.07 3.38
CA GLU A 75 -2.78 0.17 2.79
C GLU A 75 -3.32 -1.20 2.41
N LYS A 76 -4.65 -1.30 2.40
CA LYS A 76 -5.37 -2.48 1.94
C LYS A 76 -6.29 -2.12 0.78
N LYS A 77 -6.33 -2.99 -0.23
CA LYS A 77 -7.24 -2.86 -1.35
C LYS A 77 -8.59 -3.46 -0.98
N ILE A 78 -9.64 -2.64 -0.93
CA ILE A 78 -11.01 -3.06 -0.65
C ILE A 78 -11.88 -2.60 -1.82
N ASN A 79 -12.51 -3.54 -2.52
CA ASN A 79 -13.36 -3.26 -3.69
C ASN A 79 -12.69 -2.38 -4.77
N GLY A 80 -11.38 -2.57 -4.96
CA GLY A 80 -10.59 -1.83 -5.96
C GLY A 80 -10.07 -0.47 -5.49
N VAL A 81 -10.42 -0.03 -4.28
CA VAL A 81 -9.97 1.24 -3.69
C VAL A 81 -8.93 0.95 -2.59
N TRP A 82 -7.89 1.78 -2.51
CA TRP A 82 -6.86 1.70 -1.48
C TRP A 82 -7.27 2.48 -0.24
N TYR A 83 -7.15 1.83 0.91
CA TYR A 83 -7.43 2.43 2.21
C TYR A 83 -6.23 2.32 3.13
N GLN A 84 -5.83 3.44 3.73
CA GLN A 84 -4.77 3.49 4.73
C GLN A 84 -5.24 2.80 6.01
N ILE A 85 -4.39 1.90 6.50
CA ILE A 85 -4.55 1.29 7.81
C ILE A 85 -3.70 2.09 8.80
N PRO A 86 -4.31 2.68 9.84
CA PRO A 86 -3.54 3.38 10.87
C PRO A 86 -2.70 2.39 11.67
N GLU A 87 -1.45 2.74 11.94
CA GLU A 87 -0.55 1.96 12.78
C GLU A 87 -0.92 2.10 14.28
N ILE A 88 -0.74 1.05 15.07
CA ILE A 88 -0.99 1.03 16.52
C ILE A 88 0.17 1.66 17.29
N VAL A 89 1.41 1.35 16.88
CA VAL A 89 2.64 1.88 17.45
C VAL A 89 3.56 2.26 16.30
N GLY A 90 3.88 3.55 16.19
CA GLY A 90 4.72 4.10 15.13
C GLY A 90 6.04 3.35 14.98
N TYR A 91 6.34 2.82 13.79
CA TYR A 91 7.72 2.54 13.42
C TYR A 91 8.46 3.88 13.34
N ALA A 92 9.49 4.07 14.16
CA ALA A 92 10.33 5.26 14.14
C ALA A 92 11.71 4.86 13.60
N ASP A 93 11.97 5.20 12.35
CA ASP A 93 13.30 5.08 11.76
C ASP A 93 14.24 6.10 12.43
N GLU A 94 15.47 5.70 12.78
CA GLU A 94 16.48 6.60 13.36
C GLU A 94 17.28 7.33 12.28
N SER A 95 17.24 6.86 11.03
CA SER A 95 17.84 7.52 9.87
C SER A 95 16.78 8.21 9.01
N ILE A 96 17.09 9.39 8.52
CA ILE A 96 16.21 10.22 7.67
C ILE A 96 16.77 10.32 6.25
N THR A 97 17.94 9.73 5.95
CA THR A 97 18.63 9.90 4.66
C THR A 97 19.07 8.55 4.07
N ILE A 98 18.94 8.40 2.75
CA ILE A 98 19.47 7.27 1.96
C ILE A 98 20.36 7.81 0.83
N LEU A 99 21.64 7.40 0.80
CA LEU A 99 22.61 7.88 -0.20
C LEU A 99 22.46 7.14 -1.54
N PRO A 100 22.99 7.69 -2.65
CA PRO A 100 23.03 7.00 -3.93
C PRO A 100 23.66 5.61 -3.83
N GLY A 101 22.96 4.60 -4.36
CA GLY A 101 23.38 3.20 -4.36
C GLY A 101 23.26 2.48 -3.01
N GLU A 102 22.70 3.12 -1.98
CA GLU A 102 22.44 2.46 -0.70
C GLU A 102 21.08 1.75 -0.68
N GLU A 103 21.01 0.75 0.20
CA GLU A 103 19.78 0.03 0.53
C GLU A 103 19.53 0.08 2.03
N PHE A 104 18.29 0.34 2.40
CA PHE A 104 17.79 0.22 3.76
C PHE A 104 16.83 -0.95 3.84
N THR A 105 17.17 -1.95 4.66
CA THR A 105 16.35 -3.14 4.87
C THR A 105 15.74 -3.13 6.27
N VAL A 106 14.43 -3.36 6.34
CA VAL A 106 13.68 -3.46 7.60
C VAL A 106 12.78 -4.68 7.59
N LEU A 107 12.80 -5.41 8.72
CA LEU A 107 11.81 -6.44 8.99
C LEU A 107 10.60 -5.80 9.70
N VAL A 108 9.47 -5.77 9.00
CA VAL A 108 8.22 -5.16 9.49
C VAL A 108 7.31 -6.23 10.06
N ASP A 109 6.84 -6.00 11.29
CA ASP A 109 5.82 -6.82 11.94
C ASP A 109 4.43 -6.23 11.66
N LEU A 110 3.61 -6.94 10.89
CA LEU A 110 2.27 -6.51 10.52
C LEU A 110 1.29 -6.56 11.70
N ASN A 111 1.68 -7.08 12.88
CA ASN A 111 0.93 -6.90 14.13
C ASN A 111 0.77 -5.45 14.55
N ASN A 112 1.61 -4.54 14.05
CA ASN A 112 1.45 -3.11 14.28
C ASN A 112 0.27 -2.50 13.53
N TRP A 113 -0.31 -3.20 12.55
CA TRP A 113 -1.49 -2.75 11.81
C TRP A 113 -2.69 -3.69 12.06
N PRO A 114 -3.85 -3.16 12.48
CA PRO A 114 -5.07 -3.95 12.55
C PRO A 114 -5.53 -4.33 11.13
N LYS A 115 -6.39 -5.34 10.99
CA LYS A 115 -7.03 -5.71 9.70
C LYS A 115 -6.08 -6.27 8.61
N THR A 116 -4.96 -6.86 9.02
CA THR A 116 -3.92 -7.43 8.14
C THR A 116 -4.01 -8.96 7.96
N GLU A 117 -5.19 -9.57 8.13
CA GLU A 117 -5.37 -11.03 8.14
C GLU A 117 -5.23 -11.66 6.74
N LYS A 118 -5.93 -11.12 5.74
CA LYS A 118 -5.85 -11.59 4.35
C LYS A 118 -6.20 -10.44 3.40
N GLY A 119 -5.55 -10.43 2.24
CA GLY A 119 -5.91 -9.54 1.13
C GLY A 119 -4.70 -9.03 0.37
N THR A 120 -4.98 -8.13 -0.56
CA THR A 120 -3.98 -7.35 -1.29
C THR A 120 -3.64 -6.12 -0.47
N PHE A 121 -2.36 -5.94 -0.20
CA PHE A 121 -1.82 -4.81 0.54
C PHE A 121 -0.84 -4.05 -0.32
N ARG A 122 -0.61 -2.79 0.03
CA ARG A 122 0.47 -1.96 -0.49
C ARG A 122 1.17 -1.33 0.69
N MET A 123 2.49 -1.43 0.73
CA MET A 123 3.30 -0.69 1.69
C MET A 123 4.09 0.37 0.93
N TYR A 124 4.24 1.53 1.55
CA TYR A 124 4.89 2.67 0.91
C TYR A 124 5.67 3.52 1.90
N LYS A 125 6.67 4.24 1.38
CA LYS A 125 7.34 5.35 2.06
C LYS A 125 7.13 6.62 1.25
N ILE A 126 7.11 7.74 1.97
CA ILE A 126 7.11 9.09 1.41
C ILE A 126 8.53 9.64 1.56
N LEU A 127 8.98 10.42 0.58
CA LEU A 127 10.32 10.99 0.50
C LEU A 127 10.29 12.47 0.10
N SER A 128 11.36 13.16 0.48
CA SER A 128 11.66 14.55 0.11
C SER A 128 13.07 14.66 -0.44
N GLU A 129 13.29 15.68 -1.27
CA GLU A 129 14.65 16.07 -1.66
C GLU A 129 15.44 16.57 -0.43
N PRO A 130 16.76 16.38 -0.44
CA PRO A 130 17.61 16.78 0.68
C PRO A 130 17.51 18.27 1.01
N GLY A 131 17.52 18.56 2.30
CA GLY A 131 17.50 19.93 2.82
C GLY A 131 16.14 20.62 2.73
N LYS A 132 15.08 19.93 2.29
CA LYS A 132 13.71 20.42 2.39
C LYS A 132 12.99 19.68 3.52
N PRO A 133 12.27 20.39 4.42
CA PRO A 133 11.55 19.73 5.50
C PRO A 133 10.55 18.74 4.94
N PHE A 134 10.56 17.50 5.46
CA PHE A 134 9.64 16.43 5.03
C PHE A 134 8.17 16.89 4.98
N TYR A 135 7.71 17.66 5.97
CA TYR A 135 6.33 18.16 6.04
C TYR A 135 6.00 19.30 5.05
N GLU A 136 7.02 19.92 4.45
CA GLU A 136 6.87 21.02 3.49
C GLU A 136 7.16 20.58 2.05
N SER A 137 7.74 19.39 1.86
CA SER A 137 8.34 18.96 0.59
C SER A 137 8.28 17.45 0.35
N ALA A 138 7.41 16.74 1.06
CA ALA A 138 7.03 15.39 0.68
C ALA A 138 6.44 15.41 -0.73
N VAL A 139 7.23 15.01 -1.73
CA VAL A 139 6.80 15.02 -3.13
C VAL A 139 6.86 13.64 -3.75
N TYR A 140 7.61 12.70 -3.17
CA TYR A 140 7.81 11.39 -3.78
C TYR A 140 7.24 10.28 -2.91
N SER A 141 6.72 9.24 -3.55
CA SER A 141 6.40 7.97 -2.91
C SER A 141 6.96 6.81 -3.70
N VAL A 142 7.32 5.75 -2.98
CA VAL A 142 7.65 4.44 -3.54
C VAL A 142 6.81 3.41 -2.82
N SER A 143 6.26 2.47 -3.58
CA SER A 143 5.30 1.52 -3.03
C SER A 143 5.42 0.15 -3.68
N ASN A 144 5.01 -0.88 -2.94
CA ASN A 144 4.98 -2.25 -3.42
C ASN A 144 3.68 -2.93 -3.01
N GLU A 145 3.00 -3.55 -3.98
CA GLU A 145 1.84 -4.39 -3.72
C GLU A 145 2.27 -5.82 -3.35
N PHE A 146 1.62 -6.40 -2.34
CA PHE A 146 1.86 -7.77 -1.90
C PHE A 146 0.59 -8.45 -1.38
N GLU A 147 0.59 -9.78 -1.38
CA GLU A 147 -0.56 -10.61 -0.99
C GLU A 147 -0.30 -11.32 0.34
N MET A 148 -1.23 -11.16 1.30
CA MET A 148 -1.25 -11.93 2.54
C MET A 148 -2.27 -13.07 2.42
N LYS A 149 -1.81 -14.33 2.56
CA LYS A 149 -2.61 -15.51 2.17
C LYS A 149 -3.35 -16.22 3.30
N LYS A 150 -2.96 -16.05 4.56
CA LYS A 150 -3.69 -16.41 5.80
C LYS A 150 -2.74 -16.27 6.98
#